data_AF-A0A538RU57-F1
#
_entry.id   AF-A0A538RU57-F1
#
_cell.length_a   1.000
_cell.length_b   1.000
_cell.length_c   1.000
_cell.angle_alpha   90.00
_cell.angle_beta   90.00
_cell.angle_gamma   90.00
#
_symmetry.space_group_name_H-M   'P 1'
#
loop_
_entity.id
_entity.type
_entity.pdbx_description
1 polymer ?
#
loop_
_entity_poly.entity_id
_entity_poly.type
_entity_poly.pdbx_seq_one_letter_code
_entity_poly.pdbx_strand_id
1 'polypeptide(L)'
;MAQAPPTNKPEIPMKPIRYLGLVLLVLTTALPALADRVRDDDKKNNADGFAPMFNGRDLTGWVNVNCAPGTFYVKNNEIITTGKPTGYLRTQKQYENFIAEFEWMHIPPSPGAVGNSGFFVWADPLPAVGAPYTRGIEVQVLVNLEYKNKKGQVTATSQGDLFSMGALPAV
;
A
#
# COMPACT_ATOMS: atom_id res chain seq x y z
N MET A 1 28.62 -40.03 19.95
CA MET A 1 27.17 -40.12 20.16
C MET A 1 26.87 -39.53 21.54
N ALA A 2 26.37 -38.30 21.58
CA ALA A 2 26.08 -37.58 22.81
C ALA A 2 24.56 -37.56 23.01
N GLN A 3 24.09 -38.03 24.16
CA GLN A 3 22.67 -38.06 24.54
C GLN A 3 22.18 -36.63 24.83
N ALA A 4 21.01 -36.29 24.31
CA ALA A 4 20.34 -35.01 24.58
C ALA A 4 19.80 -34.97 26.03
N PRO A 5 19.80 -33.80 26.69
CA PRO A 5 19.28 -33.66 28.05
C PRO A 5 17.74 -33.78 28.10
N PRO A 6 17.16 -34.27 29.21
CA PRO A 6 15.71 -34.47 29.32
C PRO A 6 14.95 -33.14 29.46
N THR A 7 13.89 -32.99 28.67
CA THR A 7 12.97 -31.85 28.72
C THR A 7 11.88 -32.06 29.77
N ASN A 8 11.96 -31.38 30.91
CA ASN A 8 10.85 -31.28 31.87
C ASN A 8 9.91 -30.15 31.43
N LYS A 9 8.75 -30.49 30.86
CA LYS A 9 7.61 -29.56 30.73
C LYS A 9 6.69 -29.76 31.94
N PRO A 10 6.27 -28.70 32.66
CA PRO A 10 5.24 -28.83 33.66
C PRO A 10 3.86 -28.99 32.99
N GLU A 11 3.18 -30.08 33.29
CA GLU A 11 1.77 -30.28 32.94
C GLU A 11 0.88 -29.41 33.84
N ILE A 12 0.07 -28.53 33.25
CA ILE A 12 -0.91 -27.72 33.97
C ILE A 12 -2.24 -28.50 33.97
N PRO A 13 -2.79 -28.89 35.14
CA PRO A 13 -4.06 -29.61 35.19
C PRO A 13 -5.23 -28.64 34.94
N MET A 14 -5.92 -28.80 33.80
CA MET A 14 -7.17 -28.08 33.53
C MET A 14 -8.32 -28.71 34.32
N LYS A 15 -8.97 -27.91 35.19
CA LYS A 15 -10.23 -28.29 35.85
C LYS A 15 -11.42 -28.00 34.92
N PRO A 16 -12.47 -28.85 34.90
CA PRO A 16 -13.64 -28.62 34.06
C PRO A 16 -14.49 -27.48 34.63
N ILE A 17 -14.64 -26.40 33.87
CA ILE A 17 -15.55 -25.30 34.20
C ILE A 17 -16.91 -25.62 33.59
N ARG A 18 -17.90 -25.89 34.46
CA ARG A 18 -19.32 -25.96 34.10
C ARG A 18 -19.92 -24.56 34.19
N TYR A 19 -20.25 -23.93 33.06
CA TYR A 19 -21.16 -22.77 33.06
C TYR A 19 -22.56 -23.20 32.62
N LEU A 20 -23.42 -23.24 33.63
CA LEU A 20 -24.87 -23.28 33.57
C LEU A 20 -25.37 -21.99 32.89
N GLY A 21 -26.38 -22.12 32.04
CA GLY A 21 -26.78 -21.10 31.09
C GLY A 21 -27.34 -19.79 31.66
N LEU A 22 -27.24 -18.75 30.82
CA LEU A 22 -28.21 -17.67 30.77
C LEU A 22 -28.26 -17.14 29.33
N VAL A 23 -29.37 -17.44 28.66
CA VAL A 23 -29.77 -16.77 27.42
C VAL A 23 -30.20 -15.36 27.81
N LEU A 24 -29.50 -14.34 27.32
CA LEU A 24 -30.00 -12.96 27.32
C LEU A 24 -30.01 -12.45 25.88
N LEU A 25 -31.22 -12.41 25.32
CA LEU A 25 -31.54 -11.80 24.03
C LEU A 25 -31.42 -10.27 24.19
N VAL A 26 -30.31 -9.69 23.70
CA VAL A 26 -30.20 -8.24 23.53
C VAL A 26 -30.48 -7.91 22.07
N LEU A 27 -31.73 -7.53 21.82
CA LEU A 27 -32.19 -6.92 20.57
C LEU A 27 -31.58 -5.51 20.48
N THR A 28 -30.44 -5.37 19.81
CA THR A 28 -29.89 -4.06 19.45
C THR A 28 -30.23 -3.74 18.01
N THR A 29 -30.86 -2.59 17.85
CA THR A 29 -31.37 -2.01 16.62
C THR A 29 -30.26 -1.80 15.59
N ALA A 30 -30.63 -2.05 14.33
CA ALA A 30 -29.85 -1.87 13.12
C ALA A 30 -28.94 -0.63 13.13
N LEU A 31 -27.64 -0.87 12.93
CA LEU A 31 -26.71 0.09 12.35
C LEU A 31 -26.55 -0.25 10.85
N PRO A 32 -27.16 0.51 9.93
CA PRO A 32 -26.62 0.63 8.60
C PRO A 32 -26.15 2.08 8.44
N ALA A 33 -24.92 2.37 8.89
CA ALA A 33 -24.31 3.69 8.63
C ALA A 33 -22.78 3.62 8.39
N LEU A 34 -22.22 2.41 8.25
CA LEU A 34 -20.83 2.24 7.79
C LEU A 34 -20.72 1.59 6.41
N ALA A 35 -21.78 0.93 5.91
CA ALA A 35 -21.76 0.30 4.59
C ALA A 35 -22.08 1.27 3.43
N ASP A 36 -22.71 2.42 3.71
CA ASP A 36 -23.18 3.34 2.66
C ASP A 36 -22.14 4.38 2.21
N ARG A 37 -20.99 4.52 2.90
CA ARG A 37 -19.96 5.49 2.49
C ARG A 37 -19.17 5.07 1.24
N VAL A 38 -19.34 3.86 0.74
CA VAL A 38 -18.64 3.36 -0.45
C VAL A 38 -19.42 3.66 -1.74
N ARG A 39 -20.68 4.12 -1.66
CA ARG A 39 -21.59 4.14 -2.83
C ARG A 39 -21.79 5.49 -3.52
N ASP A 40 -21.47 6.61 -2.88
CA ASP A 40 -21.73 7.93 -3.47
C ASP A 40 -20.58 8.44 -4.36
N ASP A 41 -19.33 8.06 -4.09
CA ASP A 41 -18.17 8.51 -4.88
C ASP A 41 -18.18 7.92 -6.30
N ASP A 42 -18.63 6.67 -6.46
CA ASP A 42 -18.75 6.00 -7.77
C ASP A 42 -19.67 6.76 -8.74
N LYS A 43 -20.69 7.47 -8.24
CA LYS A 43 -21.59 8.28 -9.09
C LYS A 43 -20.98 9.62 -9.47
N LYS A 44 -20.13 10.20 -8.61
CA LYS A 44 -19.51 11.50 -8.85
C LYS A 44 -18.44 11.43 -9.94
N ASN A 45 -17.69 10.33 -9.99
CA ASN A 45 -16.56 10.14 -10.91
C ASN A 45 -16.97 10.16 -12.39
N ASN A 46 -18.21 9.77 -12.72
CA ASN A 46 -18.67 9.69 -14.10
C ASN A 46 -19.09 11.07 -14.69
N ALA A 47 -19.35 12.08 -13.86
CA ALA A 47 -19.79 13.40 -14.32
C ALA A 47 -18.63 14.22 -14.95
N ASP A 48 -17.42 14.03 -14.43
CA ASP A 48 -16.21 14.74 -14.87
C ASP A 48 -15.34 13.89 -15.85
N GLY A 49 -15.83 12.71 -16.23
CA GLY A 49 -15.15 11.81 -17.17
C GLY A 49 -14.06 10.92 -16.56
N PHE A 50 -13.98 10.83 -15.23
CA PHE A 50 -13.05 9.94 -14.55
C PHE A 50 -13.57 8.50 -14.52
N ALA A 51 -12.67 7.55 -14.77
CA ALA A 51 -12.94 6.13 -14.65
C ALA A 51 -12.10 5.55 -13.51
N PRO A 52 -12.69 4.86 -12.51
CA PRO A 52 -11.94 4.23 -11.43
C PRO A 52 -10.91 3.24 -11.96
N MET A 53 -9.64 3.42 -11.60
CA MET A 53 -8.56 2.48 -11.92
C MET A 53 -8.52 1.29 -10.96
N PHE A 54 -8.96 1.51 -9.72
CA PHE A 54 -9.07 0.48 -8.69
C PHE A 54 -10.54 0.15 -8.44
N ASN A 55 -10.87 -1.14 -8.38
CA ASN A 55 -12.25 -1.62 -8.25
C ASN A 55 -12.76 -1.71 -6.81
N GLY A 56 -11.92 -1.32 -5.83
CA GLY A 56 -12.25 -1.32 -4.41
C GLY A 56 -12.17 -2.67 -3.69
N ARG A 57 -11.98 -3.76 -4.43
CA ARG A 57 -12.16 -5.14 -3.91
C ARG A 57 -10.90 -5.98 -4.01
N ASP A 58 -10.20 -5.90 -5.13
CA ASP A 58 -9.04 -6.74 -5.42
C ASP A 58 -8.10 -6.09 -6.45
N LEU A 59 -7.02 -6.78 -6.76
CA LEU A 59 -5.99 -6.31 -7.69
C LEU A 59 -6.30 -6.68 -9.15
N THR A 60 -7.56 -6.95 -9.52
CA THR A 60 -7.93 -7.18 -10.92
C THR A 60 -7.56 -5.95 -11.76
N GLY A 61 -6.89 -6.16 -12.88
CA GLY A 61 -6.36 -5.09 -13.72
C GLY A 61 -5.00 -4.54 -13.28
N TRP A 62 -4.39 -5.13 -12.25
CA TRP A 62 -3.03 -4.80 -11.79
C TRP A 62 -2.09 -5.98 -11.98
N VAL A 63 -0.80 -5.67 -12.16
CA VAL A 63 0.27 -6.65 -12.35
C VAL A 63 1.37 -6.39 -11.32
N ASN A 64 1.66 -7.41 -10.53
CA ASN A 64 2.79 -7.42 -9.60
C ASN A 64 4.10 -7.58 -10.39
N VAL A 65 5.06 -6.70 -10.15
CA VAL A 65 6.36 -6.67 -10.81
C VAL A 65 7.46 -6.65 -9.76
N ASN A 66 8.30 -7.69 -9.77
CA ASN A 66 9.43 -7.86 -8.85
C ASN A 66 9.06 -7.89 -7.36
N CYS A 67 7.81 -8.24 -7.01
CA CYS A 67 7.43 -8.46 -5.62
C CYS A 67 7.07 -9.91 -5.31
N ALA A 68 7.11 -10.25 -4.02
CA ALA A 68 6.60 -11.52 -3.53
C ALA A 68 5.04 -11.51 -3.53
N PRO A 69 4.39 -12.69 -3.56
CA PRO A 69 2.98 -12.77 -3.23
C PRO A 69 2.68 -12.10 -1.88
N GLY A 70 1.67 -11.24 -1.83
CA GLY A 70 1.28 -10.52 -0.62
C GLY A 70 2.07 -9.24 -0.31
N THR A 71 3.06 -8.86 -1.13
CA THR A 71 3.70 -7.54 -1.00
C THR A 71 2.69 -6.41 -1.24
N PHE A 72 1.82 -6.58 -2.23
CA PHE A 72 0.64 -5.73 -2.44
C PHE A 72 -0.63 -6.51 -2.14
N TYR A 73 -1.58 -5.88 -1.45
CA TYR A 73 -2.85 -6.49 -1.10
C TYR A 73 -3.93 -5.41 -0.91
N VAL A 74 -5.19 -5.84 -0.93
CA VAL A 74 -6.33 -4.95 -0.70
C VAL A 74 -6.85 -5.15 0.72
N LYS A 75 -7.11 -4.04 1.41
CA LYS A 75 -7.80 -4.02 2.70
C LYS A 75 -8.57 -2.72 2.83
N ASN A 76 -9.80 -2.77 3.32
CA ASN A 76 -10.62 -1.57 3.58
C ASN A 76 -10.72 -0.60 2.38
N ASN A 77 -10.91 -1.11 1.16
CA ASN A 77 -10.98 -0.29 -0.06
C ASN A 77 -9.68 0.48 -0.37
N GLU A 78 -8.53 -0.01 0.10
CA GLU A 78 -7.21 0.55 -0.15
C GLU A 78 -6.27 -0.52 -0.73
N ILE A 79 -5.40 -0.10 -1.65
CA ILE A 79 -4.23 -0.89 -2.03
C ILE A 79 -3.12 -0.58 -1.03
N ILE A 80 -2.65 -1.62 -0.34
CA ILE A 80 -1.59 -1.51 0.68
C ILE A 80 -0.35 -2.26 0.19
N THR A 81 0.83 -1.70 0.47
CA THR A 81 2.12 -2.35 0.22
C THR A 81 2.90 -2.56 1.51
N THR A 82 3.61 -3.69 1.62
CA THR A 82 4.61 -3.92 2.67
C THR A 82 5.94 -3.24 2.36
N GLY A 83 6.15 -2.83 1.10
CA GLY A 83 7.42 -2.32 0.58
C GLY A 83 8.56 -3.34 0.54
N LYS A 84 8.29 -4.62 0.84
CA LYS A 84 9.30 -5.68 0.96
C LYS A 84 8.88 -6.96 0.21
N PRO A 85 9.68 -7.43 -0.77
CA PRO A 85 10.79 -6.71 -1.40
C PRO A 85 10.32 -5.46 -2.15
N THR A 86 11.24 -4.56 -2.48
CA THR A 86 10.95 -3.39 -3.31
C THR A 86 10.61 -3.82 -4.73
N GLY A 87 9.54 -3.26 -5.27
CA GLY A 87 9.09 -3.49 -6.64
C GLY A 87 7.86 -2.66 -6.93
N TYR A 88 7.04 -3.09 -7.88
CA TYR A 88 5.96 -2.29 -8.43
C TYR A 88 4.64 -3.04 -8.51
N LEU A 89 3.57 -2.29 -8.38
CA LEU A 89 2.24 -2.68 -8.83
C LEU A 89 1.87 -1.76 -10.00
N ARG A 90 1.80 -2.31 -11.21
CA ARG A 90 1.46 -1.53 -12.41
C ARG A 90 0.09 -1.90 -12.92
N THR A 91 -0.52 -1.01 -13.69
CA THR A 91 -1.74 -1.32 -14.43
C THR A 91 -1.45 -2.38 -15.50
N GLN A 92 -2.45 -3.21 -15.79
CA GLN A 92 -2.44 -4.10 -16.95
C GLN A 92 -2.65 -3.31 -18.24
N LYS A 93 -3.54 -2.30 -18.20
CA LYS A 93 -3.80 -1.37 -19.31
C LYS A 93 -2.71 -0.31 -19.40
N GLN A 94 -2.33 0.05 -20.62
CA GLN A 94 -1.44 1.17 -20.91
C GLN A 94 -2.24 2.45 -21.19
N TYR A 95 -1.67 3.59 -20.79
CA TYR A 95 -2.24 4.92 -20.97
C TYR A 95 -1.18 5.84 -21.55
N GLU A 96 -1.57 6.68 -22.50
CA GLU A 96 -0.69 7.66 -23.12
C GLU A 96 -1.03 9.05 -22.60
N ASN A 97 -2.21 9.57 -22.95
CA ASN A 97 -2.76 10.83 -22.46
C ASN A 97 -3.81 10.56 -21.39
N PHE A 98 -3.63 11.14 -20.21
CA PHE A 98 -4.55 10.95 -19.08
C PHE A 98 -4.48 12.12 -18.11
N ILE A 99 -5.53 12.23 -17.30
CA ILE A 99 -5.53 12.94 -16.03
C ILE A 99 -5.71 11.86 -14.96
N ALA A 100 -4.82 11.83 -13.97
CA ALA A 100 -4.87 10.85 -12.90
C ALA A 100 -5.01 11.56 -11.55
N GLU A 101 -5.97 11.08 -10.76
CA GLU A 101 -6.16 11.48 -9.38
C GLU A 101 -6.05 10.23 -8.51
N PHE A 102 -5.29 10.34 -7.43
CA PHE A 102 -5.18 9.29 -6.43
C PHE A 102 -4.90 9.91 -5.07
N GLU A 103 -5.44 9.28 -4.04
CA GLU A 103 -5.13 9.59 -2.66
C GLU A 103 -4.10 8.59 -2.15
N TRP A 104 -3.24 9.04 -1.24
CA TRP A 104 -2.21 8.18 -0.66
C TRP A 104 -1.95 8.58 0.79
N MET A 105 -1.44 7.61 1.55
CA MET A 105 -0.97 7.80 2.92
C MET A 105 0.26 6.93 3.12
N HIS A 106 1.23 7.44 3.89
CA HIS A 106 2.36 6.64 4.34
C HIS A 106 2.27 6.40 5.85
N ILE A 107 2.46 5.15 6.28
CA ILE A 107 2.52 4.76 7.70
C ILE A 107 3.98 4.45 8.04
N PRO A 108 4.79 5.45 8.45
CA PRO A 108 6.18 5.21 8.81
C PRO A 108 6.28 4.31 10.05
N PRO A 109 7.38 3.53 10.19
CA PRO A 109 7.55 2.57 11.29
C PRO A 109 7.66 3.22 12.67
N SER A 110 7.97 4.52 12.71
CA SER A 110 7.99 5.33 13.93
C SER A 110 7.59 6.77 13.60
N PRO A 111 7.05 7.54 14.56
CA PRO A 111 6.76 8.96 14.38
C PRO A 111 7.99 9.71 13.86
N GLY A 112 7.81 10.50 12.80
CA GLY A 112 8.87 11.30 12.18
C GLY A 112 9.86 10.52 11.30
N ALA A 113 9.73 9.20 11.15
CA ALA A 113 10.57 8.47 10.19
C ALA A 113 10.17 8.81 8.75
N VAL A 114 11.17 8.80 7.87
CA VAL A 114 10.98 8.96 6.42
C VAL A 114 10.22 7.76 5.88
N GLY A 115 9.18 8.03 5.12
CA GLY A 115 8.46 7.01 4.35
C GLY A 115 8.58 7.34 2.88
N ASN A 116 8.90 6.37 2.02
CA ASN A 116 9.23 6.58 0.60
C ASN A 116 8.51 5.55 -0.29
N SER A 117 7.87 6.04 -1.35
CA SER A 117 7.15 5.34 -2.42
C SER A 117 7.06 6.28 -3.63
N GLY A 118 6.40 5.87 -4.71
CA GLY A 118 6.22 6.74 -5.87
C GLY A 118 5.04 6.35 -6.75
N PHE A 119 4.54 7.34 -7.49
CA PHE A 119 3.57 7.13 -8.56
C PHE A 119 4.28 7.28 -9.91
N PHE A 120 4.38 6.19 -10.65
CA PHE A 120 5.15 6.12 -11.88
C PHE A 120 4.25 6.27 -13.11
N VAL A 121 4.64 7.17 -14.02
CA VAL A 121 3.95 7.42 -15.28
C VAL A 121 4.89 7.20 -16.47
N TRP A 122 4.32 6.79 -17.60
CA TRP A 122 5.05 6.42 -18.82
C TRP A 122 6.24 5.49 -18.54
N ALA A 123 5.98 4.51 -17.67
CA ALA A 123 7.01 3.61 -17.17
C ALA A 123 7.10 2.32 -17.98
N ASP A 124 8.30 1.78 -18.12
CA ASP A 124 8.51 0.46 -18.69
C ASP A 124 7.86 -0.63 -17.81
N PRO A 125 7.41 -1.74 -18.40
CA PRO A 125 6.70 -2.78 -17.67
C PRO A 125 7.58 -3.56 -16.68
N LEU A 126 8.91 -3.51 -16.85
CA LEU A 126 9.92 -4.19 -16.04
C LEU A 126 11.17 -3.30 -15.94
N PRO A 127 11.86 -3.28 -14.79
CA PRO A 127 13.22 -2.73 -14.69
C PRO A 127 14.21 -3.44 -15.62
N ALA A 128 15.23 -2.72 -16.06
CA ALA A 128 16.38 -3.33 -16.72
C ALA A 128 17.08 -4.31 -15.77
N VAL A 129 17.74 -5.34 -16.32
CA VAL A 129 18.48 -6.31 -15.52
C VAL A 129 19.54 -5.60 -14.69
N GLY A 130 19.50 -5.79 -13.37
CA GLY A 130 20.41 -5.15 -12.42
C GLY A 130 20.06 -3.70 -12.05
N ALA A 131 19.03 -3.10 -12.65
CA ALA A 131 18.52 -1.80 -12.25
C ALA A 131 17.47 -1.94 -11.14
N PRO A 132 17.55 -1.11 -10.08
CA PRO A 132 16.56 -1.15 -9.00
C PRO A 132 15.20 -0.59 -9.42
N TYR A 133 15.17 0.23 -10.50
CA TYR A 133 13.98 0.94 -10.92
C TYR A 133 13.67 0.78 -12.41
N THR A 134 12.39 0.87 -12.75
CA THR A 134 11.91 0.96 -14.13
C THR A 134 12.23 2.34 -14.73
N ARG A 135 12.38 2.41 -16.05
CA ARG A 135 12.47 3.69 -16.74
C ARG A 135 11.10 4.36 -16.72
N GLY A 136 11.03 5.68 -16.55
CA GLY A 136 9.79 6.43 -16.55
C GLY A 136 9.90 7.79 -15.87
N ILE A 137 8.76 8.40 -15.57
CA ILE A 137 8.67 9.59 -14.71
C ILE A 137 8.05 9.18 -13.38
N GLU A 138 8.67 9.57 -12.28
CA GLU A 138 8.14 9.37 -10.94
C GLU A 138 7.61 10.68 -10.37
N VAL A 139 6.36 10.65 -9.92
CA VAL A 139 5.77 11.65 -9.04
C VAL A 139 6.01 11.17 -7.61
N GLN A 140 6.82 11.91 -6.86
CA GLN A 140 7.36 11.42 -5.60
C GLN A 140 6.33 11.37 -4.46
N VAL A 141 6.31 10.25 -3.72
CA VAL A 141 5.46 10.00 -2.53
C VAL A 141 6.35 9.61 -1.32
N LEU A 142 6.63 10.57 -0.46
CA LEU A 142 7.77 10.67 0.46
C LEU A 142 7.48 11.60 1.68
N VAL A 143 7.07 11.04 2.81
CA VAL A 143 6.82 11.83 4.01
C VAL A 143 8.10 12.07 4.81
N ASN A 144 8.15 13.20 5.53
CA ASN A 144 9.17 13.52 6.53
C ASN A 144 10.61 13.65 6.01
N LEU A 145 10.81 14.02 4.73
CA LEU A 145 12.13 14.39 4.20
C LEU A 145 12.09 15.81 3.63
N GLU A 146 12.95 16.70 4.12
CA GLU A 146 13.11 18.05 3.57
C GLU A 146 14.59 18.31 3.32
N TYR A 147 14.93 18.82 2.15
CA TYR A 147 16.29 19.27 1.89
C TYR A 147 16.44 20.69 2.39
N LYS A 148 17.45 20.93 3.23
CA LYS A 148 17.75 22.25 3.79
C LYS A 148 19.13 22.71 3.36
N ASN A 149 19.26 23.99 2.99
CA ASN A 149 20.57 24.58 2.73
C ASN A 149 21.37 24.77 4.04
N LYS A 150 22.61 25.24 3.92
CA LYS A 150 23.49 25.53 5.07
C LYS A 150 22.92 26.57 6.05
N LYS A 151 21.88 27.32 5.66
CA LYS A 151 21.16 28.29 6.50
C LYS A 151 19.88 27.70 7.12
N GLY A 152 19.62 26.41 6.95
CA GLY A 152 18.45 25.72 7.49
C GLY A 152 17.16 25.96 6.71
N GLN A 153 17.20 26.64 5.56
CA GLN A 153 16.01 26.92 4.75
C GLN A 153 15.70 25.71 3.87
N VAL A 154 14.42 25.34 3.78
CA VAL A 154 13.95 24.28 2.87
C VAL A 154 14.20 24.72 1.42
N THR A 155 14.92 23.90 0.66
CA THR A 155 15.28 24.15 -0.74
C THR A 155 14.63 23.21 -1.73
N ALA A 156 14.06 22.11 -1.25
CA ALA A 156 13.26 21.20 -2.06
C ALA A 156 12.23 20.52 -1.14
N THR A 157 11.02 20.37 -1.67
CA THR A 157 9.99 19.53 -1.09
C THR A 157 10.34 18.07 -1.31
N SER A 158 9.83 17.17 -0.46
CA SER A 158 9.89 15.76 -0.79
C SER A 158 8.78 15.34 -1.75
N GLN A 159 7.63 16.04 -1.77
CA GLN A 159 6.35 15.55 -2.30
C GLN A 159 5.90 16.23 -3.57
N GLY A 160 5.46 15.43 -4.53
CA GLY A 160 5.00 15.92 -5.84
C GLY A 160 6.14 16.29 -6.79
N ASP A 161 7.40 16.26 -6.33
CA ASP A 161 8.58 16.42 -7.17
C ASP A 161 8.59 15.36 -8.29
N LEU A 162 9.01 15.79 -9.48
CA LEU A 162 9.08 14.94 -10.68
C LEU A 162 10.52 14.51 -10.94
N PHE A 163 10.73 13.19 -11.04
CA PHE A 163 12.04 12.60 -11.33
C PHE A 163 12.01 11.83 -12.65
N SER A 164 13.07 11.99 -13.44
CA SER A 164 13.36 11.04 -14.51
C SER A 164 14.02 9.82 -13.90
N MET A 165 13.38 8.66 -14.05
CA MET A 165 13.82 7.39 -13.50
C MET A 165 14.38 6.51 -14.60
N GLY A 166 15.50 5.85 -14.30
CA GLY A 166 16.24 4.99 -15.23
C GLY A 166 16.76 5.78 -16.44
N ALA A 167 18.07 6.03 -16.49
CA ALA A 167 18.67 6.84 -17.56
C ALA A 167 18.12 6.46 -18.95
N LEU A 168 17.41 7.40 -19.58
CA LEU A 168 17.29 7.37 -21.03
C LEU A 168 18.72 7.59 -21.54
N PRO A 169 19.31 6.71 -22.38
CA PRO A 169 20.43 7.15 -23.18
C PRO A 169 19.94 8.39 -23.93
N ALA A 170 20.65 9.51 -23.76
CA ALA A 170 20.36 10.72 -24.50
C ALA A 170 20.32 10.37 -25.99
N VAL A 171 19.22 10.71 -26.65
CA VAL A 171 19.08 10.65 -28.10
C VAL A 171 19.93 11.73 -28.75
#